data_AF-A0A2P5D1V1-F1
#
_entry.id   AF-A0A2P5D1V1-F1
#
_cell.length_a   1.000
_cell.length_b   1.000
_cell.length_c   1.000
_cell.angle_alpha   90.00
_cell.angle_beta   90.00
_cell.angle_gamma   90.00
#
_symmetry.space_group_name_H-M   'P 1'
#
loop_
_entity.id
_entity.type
_entity.pdbx_description
1 polymer ?
#
loop_
_entity_poly.entity_id
_entity_poly.type
_entity_poly.pdbx_seq_one_letter_code
_entity_poly.pdbx_strand_id
1 'polypeptide(L)'
;MLKILWQELDLFYEADWGELEDHVKFKTHLDKERLYEFLVGLNRDLDEVRGRILGRKPLPSIGEAFAEVRREENRRRVMLGDQNSVNYQVAAAGDRPTETTALAVNKTGGFSGNRNLNKQGERPWCTHCNKQGHTRENCFHIHGFPPN
;
A
#
# COMPACT_ATOMS: atom_id res chain seq x y z
N MET A 1 -15.35 -8.53 -6.97
CA MET A 1 -16.70 -9.11 -6.92
C MET A 1 -17.40 -8.97 -8.27
N LEU A 2 -17.61 -7.75 -8.80
CA LEU A 2 -18.19 -7.52 -10.14
C LEU A 2 -17.52 -8.28 -11.29
N LYS A 3 -16.18 -8.33 -11.33
CA LYS A 3 -15.45 -9.12 -12.35
C LYS A 3 -15.82 -10.61 -12.37
N ILE A 4 -16.08 -11.21 -11.20
CA ILE A 4 -16.42 -12.63 -11.10
C ILE A 4 -17.84 -12.87 -11.61
N LEU A 5 -18.79 -12.01 -11.20
CA LEU A 5 -20.17 -12.07 -11.68
C LEU A 5 -20.23 -11.96 -13.21
N TRP A 6 -19.37 -11.14 -13.80
CA TRP A 6 -19.38 -10.93 -15.25
C TRP A 6 -18.70 -12.05 -16.01
N GLN A 7 -17.67 -12.67 -15.43
CA GLN A 7 -17.12 -13.91 -15.96
C GLN A 7 -18.15 -15.05 -15.92
N GLU A 8 -18.97 -15.13 -14.87
CA GLU A 8 -20.08 -16.09 -14.80
C GLU A 8 -21.17 -15.82 -15.85
N LEU A 9 -21.54 -14.55 -16.05
CA LEU A 9 -22.44 -14.14 -17.13
C LEU A 9 -21.86 -14.47 -18.51
N ASP A 10 -20.56 -14.22 -18.73
CA ASP A 10 -19.88 -14.53 -19.99
C ASP A 10 -19.95 -16.02 -20.34
N LEU A 11 -19.79 -16.90 -19.36
CA LEU A 11 -19.94 -18.35 -19.56
C LEU A 11 -21.35 -18.74 -20.02
N PHE A 12 -22.37 -17.98 -19.59
CA PHE A 12 -23.75 -18.19 -20.00
C PHE A 12 -24.04 -17.63 -21.40
N TYR A 13 -23.41 -16.51 -21.76
CA TYR A 13 -23.57 -15.87 -23.07
C TYR A 13 -22.72 -16.52 -24.18
N GLU A 14 -21.55 -17.10 -23.88
CA GLU A 14 -20.71 -17.77 -24.89
C GLU A 14 -21.31 -19.06 -25.47
N ALA A 15 -22.41 -19.58 -24.89
CA ALA A 15 -23.06 -20.80 -25.35
C ALA A 15 -23.87 -20.67 -26.65
N ASP A 16 -24.15 -19.45 -27.15
CA ASP A 16 -25.19 -19.24 -28.19
C ASP A 16 -24.76 -18.42 -29.43
N TRP A 17 -23.49 -18.05 -29.57
CA TRP A 17 -23.06 -17.18 -30.70
C TRP A 17 -22.06 -17.90 -31.61
N GLY A 18 -22.57 -18.42 -32.73
CA GLY A 18 -21.77 -18.98 -33.82
C GLY A 18 -20.78 -17.98 -34.45
N GLU A 19 -19.84 -18.52 -35.25
CA GLU A 19 -18.75 -17.81 -35.93
C GLU A 19 -19.23 -16.60 -36.74
N LEU A 20 -19.21 -15.39 -36.16
CA LEU A 20 -19.42 -14.17 -36.92
C LEU A 20 -18.63 -13.03 -36.30
N GLU A 21 -18.00 -12.21 -37.16
CA GLU A 21 -17.24 -11.00 -36.84
C GLU A 21 -18.01 -10.02 -35.92
N ASP A 22 -19.33 -10.16 -35.90
CA ASP A 22 -20.27 -9.46 -35.02
C ASP A 22 -20.11 -9.83 -33.54
N HIS A 23 -19.63 -11.03 -33.20
CA HIS A 23 -19.33 -11.45 -31.83
C HIS A 23 -18.22 -10.58 -31.21
N VAL A 24 -17.17 -10.25 -31.96
CA VAL A 24 -16.05 -9.43 -31.46
C VAL A 24 -16.52 -7.99 -31.19
N LYS A 25 -17.33 -7.43 -32.08
CA LYS A 25 -17.93 -6.09 -31.90
C LYS A 25 -18.88 -6.07 -30.71
N PHE A 26 -19.72 -7.10 -30.57
CA PHE A 26 -20.65 -7.25 -29.46
C PHE A 26 -19.91 -7.38 -28.12
N LYS A 27 -18.89 -8.24 -28.04
CA LYS A 27 -18.05 -8.38 -26.84
C LYS A 27 -17.35 -7.07 -26.47
N THR A 28 -16.83 -6.35 -27.47
CA THR A 28 -16.22 -5.03 -27.26
C THR A 28 -17.24 -4.00 -26.76
N HIS A 29 -18.49 -4.05 -27.26
CA HIS A 29 -19.57 -3.18 -26.78
C HIS A 29 -19.94 -3.53 -25.33
N LEU A 30 -20.13 -4.82 -25.02
CA LEU A 30 -20.39 -5.28 -23.67
C LEU A 30 -19.28 -4.83 -22.72
N ASP A 31 -18.01 -5.05 -23.06
CA ASP A 31 -16.88 -4.64 -22.22
C ASP A 31 -16.84 -3.13 -21.93
N LYS A 32 -17.34 -2.30 -22.86
CA LYS A 32 -17.49 -0.85 -22.65
C LYS A 32 -18.64 -0.51 -21.71
N GLU A 33 -19.84 -1.06 -21.93
CA GLU A 33 -20.99 -0.88 -21.03
C GLU A 33 -20.61 -1.28 -19.61
N ARG A 34 -19.93 -2.41 -19.53
CA ARG A 34 -19.34 -2.96 -18.33
C ARG A 34 -18.38 -2.00 -17.64
N LEU A 35 -17.46 -1.40 -18.39
CA LEU A 35 -16.57 -0.37 -17.84
C LEU A 35 -17.37 0.82 -17.28
N TYR A 36 -18.39 1.29 -17.99
CA TYR A 36 -19.20 2.42 -17.52
C TYR A 36 -19.99 2.10 -16.25
N GLU A 37 -20.67 0.96 -16.18
CA GLU A 37 -21.38 0.51 -14.98
C GLU A 37 -20.44 0.41 -13.77
N PHE A 38 -19.24 -0.15 -13.97
CA PHE A 38 -18.21 -0.18 -12.93
C PHE A 38 -17.82 1.23 -12.47
N LEU A 39 -17.57 2.15 -13.41
CA LEU A 39 -17.15 3.51 -13.11
C LEU A 39 -18.24 4.33 -12.39
N VAL A 40 -19.51 4.13 -12.75
CA VAL A 40 -20.66 4.76 -12.06
C VAL A 40 -20.78 4.26 -10.63
N GLY A 41 -20.49 2.98 -10.38
CA GLY A 41 -20.50 2.38 -9.05
C GLY A 41 -19.33 2.81 -8.14
N LEU A 42 -18.33 3.54 -8.64
CA LEU A 42 -17.20 4.00 -7.82
C LEU A 42 -17.62 5.09 -6.81
N ASN A 43 -17.01 5.06 -5.63
CA ASN A 43 -17.17 6.11 -4.63
C ASN A 43 -16.73 7.48 -5.20
N ARG A 44 -17.40 8.56 -4.78
CA ARG A 44 -17.15 9.95 -5.21
C ARG A 44 -15.72 10.41 -4.93
N ASP A 45 -15.11 9.86 -3.88
CA ASP A 45 -13.71 10.13 -3.56
C ASP A 45 -12.76 9.75 -4.71
N LEU A 46 -13.15 8.78 -5.54
CA LEU A 46 -12.37 8.29 -6.69
C LEU A 46 -12.72 8.99 -8.01
N ASP A 47 -13.44 10.13 -7.98
CA ASP A 47 -13.83 10.89 -9.18
C ASP A 47 -12.62 11.29 -10.05
N GLU A 48 -11.48 11.62 -9.43
CA GLU A 48 -10.24 11.91 -10.17
C GLU A 48 -9.75 10.71 -10.99
N VAL A 49 -9.89 9.50 -10.44
CA VAL A 49 -9.54 8.26 -11.15
C VAL A 49 -10.56 7.96 -12.23
N ARG A 50 -11.85 8.18 -11.96
CA ARG A 50 -12.90 8.06 -12.98
C ARG A 50 -12.61 8.95 -14.19
N GLY A 51 -12.32 10.22 -13.96
CA GLY A 51 -11.98 11.18 -15.02
C GLY A 51 -10.73 10.77 -15.79
N ARG A 52 -9.70 10.28 -15.10
CA ARG A 52 -8.46 9.79 -15.73
C ARG A 52 -8.68 8.56 -16.61
N ILE A 53 -9.47 7.60 -16.14
CA ILE A 53 -9.82 6.39 -16.90
C ILE A 53 -10.59 6.77 -18.16
N LEU A 54 -11.58 7.66 -18.06
CA LEU A 54 -12.37 8.14 -19.19
C LEU A 54 -11.57 9.00 -20.18
N GLY A 55 -10.51 9.68 -19.71
CA GLY A 55 -9.64 10.50 -20.53
C GLY A 55 -8.64 9.72 -21.39
N ARG A 56 -8.48 8.40 -21.19
CA ARG A 56 -7.53 7.57 -21.96
C ARG A 56 -8.08 7.21 -23.34
N LYS A 57 -7.20 7.23 -24.36
CA LYS A 57 -7.49 6.80 -25.73
C LYS A 57 -6.41 5.79 -26.21
N PRO A 58 -6.77 4.54 -26.54
CA PRO A 58 -8.11 3.93 -26.41
C PRO A 58 -8.54 3.79 -24.94
N LEU A 59 -9.85 3.65 -24.71
CA LEU A 59 -10.38 3.37 -23.37
C LEU A 59 -9.76 2.07 -22.83
N PRO A 60 -9.35 2.04 -21.55
CA PRO A 60 -8.74 0.87 -20.97
C PRO A 60 -9.77 -0.26 -20.83
N SER A 61 -9.29 -1.49 -20.78
CA SER A 61 -10.13 -2.63 -20.43
C SER A 61 -10.67 -2.50 -19.01
N ILE A 62 -11.74 -3.21 -18.71
CA ILE A 62 -12.28 -3.27 -17.35
C ILE A 62 -11.25 -3.78 -16.33
N GLY A 63 -10.41 -4.75 -16.71
CA GLY A 63 -9.36 -5.27 -15.83
C GLY A 63 -8.31 -4.22 -15.48
N GLU A 64 -7.92 -3.39 -16.44
CA GLU A 64 -7.01 -2.27 -16.22
C GLU A 64 -7.64 -1.18 -15.35
N ALA A 65 -8.91 -0.85 -15.58
CA ALA A 65 -9.66 0.09 -14.76
C ALA A 65 -9.74 -0.38 -13.29
N PHE A 66 -10.06 -1.66 -13.05
CA PHE A 66 -10.02 -2.27 -11.72
C PHE A 66 -8.64 -2.15 -11.06
N ALA A 67 -7.58 -2.46 -11.82
CA ALA A 67 -6.22 -2.38 -11.31
C ALA A 67 -5.83 -0.94 -10.96
N GLU A 68 -6.28 0.03 -11.75
CA GLU A 68 -6.02 1.45 -11.52
C GLU A 68 -6.74 1.98 -10.28
N VAL A 69 -8.02 1.65 -10.11
CA VAL A 69 -8.80 1.96 -8.90
C VAL A 69 -8.17 1.34 -7.67
N ARG A 70 -7.78 0.05 -7.72
CA ARG A 70 -7.14 -0.62 -6.58
C ARG A 70 -5.80 0.01 -6.20
N ARG A 71 -5.01 0.45 -7.19
CA ARG A 71 -3.75 1.19 -6.94
C ARG A 71 -4.01 2.53 -6.28
N GLU A 72 -5.03 3.26 -6.74
CA GLU A 72 -5.43 4.52 -6.14
C GLU A 72 -5.86 4.33 -4.68
N GLU A 73 -6.77 3.40 -4.43
CA GLU A 73 -7.30 3.13 -3.11
C GLU A 73 -6.17 2.79 -2.13
N ASN A 74 -5.24 1.93 -2.55
CA ASN A 74 -4.07 1.60 -1.74
C ASN A 74 -3.15 2.82 -1.52
N ARG A 75 -2.93 3.66 -2.54
CA ARG A 75 -2.15 4.90 -2.36
C ARG A 75 -2.82 5.82 -1.35
N ARG A 76 -4.12 6.02 -1.44
CA ARG A 76 -4.89 6.86 -0.50
C ARG A 76 -4.80 6.32 0.91
N ARG A 77 -4.95 5.00 1.08
CA ARG A 77 -4.81 4.34 2.38
C ARG A 77 -3.43 4.60 3.01
N VAL A 78 -2.36 4.52 2.23
CA VAL A 78 -0.98 4.72 2.73
C VAL A 78 -0.63 6.19 2.94
N MET A 79 -1.08 7.08 2.05
CA MET A 79 -0.64 8.48 2.02
C MET A 79 -1.56 9.44 2.76
N LEU A 80 -2.87 9.17 2.81
CA LEU A 80 -3.88 10.05 3.41
C LEU A 80 -4.47 9.50 4.72
N GLY A 81 -4.10 8.27 5.10
CA GLY A 81 -4.69 7.57 6.24
C GLY A 81 -6.17 7.22 6.00
N ASP A 82 -6.74 6.39 6.88
CA ASP A 82 -8.15 6.07 6.80
C ASP A 82 -8.98 7.28 7.26
N GLN A 83 -9.51 8.04 6.28
CA GLN A 83 -10.36 9.21 6.51
C GLN A 83 -11.70 8.83 7.18
N ASN A 84 -11.96 7.54 7.38
CA ASN A 84 -13.09 7.04 8.14
C ASN A 84 -12.84 6.97 9.67
N SER A 85 -11.70 7.47 10.16
CA SER A 85 -11.42 7.63 11.59
C SER A 85 -11.90 8.99 12.13
N VAL A 86 -13.18 9.30 11.94
CA VAL A 86 -13.80 10.45 12.63
C VAL A 86 -14.05 10.07 14.10
N ASN A 87 -13.22 10.62 14.98
CA ASN A 87 -13.43 10.88 16.41
C ASN A 87 -13.99 9.75 17.31
N TYR A 88 -13.07 9.04 17.97
CA TYR A 88 -13.17 8.79 19.41
C TYR A 88 -11.86 9.24 20.09
N GLN A 89 -11.62 10.54 20.09
CA GLN A 89 -10.79 11.16 21.12
C GLN A 89 -11.72 11.85 22.10
N VAL A 90 -12.16 11.09 23.11
CA VAL A 90 -12.68 11.66 24.35
C VAL A 90 -11.85 11.06 25.49
N ALA A 91 -11.18 11.97 26.17
CA ALA A 91 -10.43 11.87 27.43
C ALA A 91 -10.47 10.54 28.22
N ALA A 92 -9.29 10.04 28.54
CA ALA A 92 -9.00 9.52 29.88
C ALA A 92 -7.49 9.56 30.13
N ALA A 93 -7.08 10.51 30.98
CA ALA A 93 -5.87 10.34 31.77
C ALA A 93 -6.07 9.15 32.70
N GLY A 94 -5.05 8.30 32.83
CA GLY A 94 -4.98 7.27 33.87
C GLY A 94 -4.98 5.84 33.34
N ASP A 95 -4.01 5.07 33.81
CA ASP A 95 -3.88 3.62 33.74
C ASP A 95 -3.62 2.94 32.40
N ARG A 96 -2.32 2.64 32.18
CA ARG A 96 -1.87 1.34 31.67
C ARG A 96 -2.18 0.30 32.76
N PRO A 97 -2.39 -1.02 32.50
CA PRO A 97 -1.69 -1.77 31.45
C PRO A 97 -2.54 -2.86 30.76
N THR A 98 -2.13 -3.29 29.58
CA THR A 98 -2.41 -4.68 29.16
C THR A 98 -1.26 -5.22 28.35
N GLU A 99 -0.77 -6.32 28.87
CA GLU A 99 0.49 -6.98 28.59
C GLU A 99 0.40 -7.69 27.24
N THR A 100 1.39 -7.48 26.38
CA THR A 100 1.90 -8.56 25.56
C THR A 100 3.29 -8.87 26.09
N THR A 101 3.34 -9.99 26.81
CA THR A 101 4.49 -10.72 27.35
C THR A 101 5.67 -10.78 26.36
N ALA A 102 6.95 -10.80 26.77
CA ALA A 102 7.52 -11.44 27.94
C ALA A 102 8.89 -10.85 28.37
N LEU A 103 9.07 -10.83 29.69
CA LEU A 103 10.26 -11.07 30.51
C LEU A 103 11.51 -10.19 30.41
N ALA A 104 11.79 -9.57 31.56
CA ALA A 104 12.93 -8.78 31.92
C ALA A 104 14.15 -9.62 32.34
N VAL A 105 15.33 -9.04 32.06
CA VAL A 105 16.55 -8.97 32.90
C VAL A 105 17.27 -10.28 33.28
N ASN A 106 18.52 -10.38 32.83
CA ASN A 106 19.64 -10.28 33.76
C ASN A 106 20.80 -9.48 33.15
N LYS A 107 21.09 -8.32 33.76
CA LYS A 107 22.40 -7.67 33.65
C LYS A 107 23.31 -8.28 34.70
N THR A 108 24.47 -8.75 34.29
CA THR A 108 25.68 -8.77 35.12
C THR A 108 26.78 -8.02 34.37
N GLY A 109 27.44 -7.09 35.06
CA GLY A 109 28.57 -6.29 34.58
C GLY A 109 28.13 -5.07 33.75
N GLY A 110 28.38 -3.83 34.15
CA GLY A 110 29.72 -3.21 34.17
C GLY A 110 30.11 -2.89 32.72
N PHE A 111 30.22 -1.66 32.24
CA PHE A 111 30.95 -0.53 32.78
C PHE A 111 30.41 0.81 32.27
N SER A 112 30.69 1.84 33.05
CA SER A 112 30.61 3.28 32.81
C SER A 112 30.87 3.75 31.38
N GLY A 113 30.14 4.79 30.96
CA GLY A 113 30.41 5.45 29.67
C GLY A 113 29.55 6.66 29.33
N ASN A 114 29.49 7.64 30.24
CA ASN A 114 29.22 9.05 29.99
C ASN A 114 27.82 9.50 29.52
N ARG A 115 27.15 10.28 30.39
CA ARG A 115 26.02 11.14 30.04
C ARG A 115 26.54 12.28 29.16
N ASN A 116 26.04 12.41 27.95
CA ASN A 116 26.01 13.70 27.27
C ASN A 116 24.65 13.91 26.61
N LEU A 117 23.85 14.69 27.31
CA LEU A 117 22.86 15.58 26.72
C LEU A 117 23.58 16.49 25.72
N ASN A 118 23.49 16.23 24.41
CA ASN A 118 23.49 17.31 23.43
C ASN A 118 23.17 16.84 22.00
N LYS A 119 22.38 17.69 21.33
CA LYS A 119 22.31 17.91 19.88
C LYS A 119 21.61 16.87 19.02
N GLN A 120 20.37 17.22 18.71
CA GLN A 120 19.78 17.07 17.38
C GLN A 120 20.80 17.47 16.30
N GLY A 121 20.86 16.66 15.24
CA GLY A 121 21.51 16.99 13.98
C GLY A 121 22.67 16.06 13.65
N GLU A 122 22.47 15.21 12.63
CA GLU A 122 23.48 14.39 11.96
C GLU A 122 23.88 13.07 12.65
N ARG A 123 23.14 12.01 12.27
CA ARG A 123 23.59 10.63 12.49
C ARG A 123 24.93 10.43 11.76
N PRO A 124 25.97 9.85 12.39
CA PRO A 124 27.28 9.68 11.77
C PRO A 124 27.17 8.85 10.48
N TRP A 125 27.86 9.28 9.43
CA TRP A 125 27.85 8.63 8.11
C TRP A 125 29.18 7.92 7.83
N CYS A 126 29.11 6.70 7.32
CA CYS A 126 30.29 5.92 6.97
C CYS A 126 30.68 6.12 5.51
N THR A 127 31.86 6.67 5.25
CA THR A 127 32.40 6.89 3.89
C THR A 127 32.81 5.59 3.17
N HIS A 128 32.86 4.46 3.87
CA HIS A 128 33.26 3.18 3.28
C HIS A 128 32.08 2.33 2.81
N CYS A 129 30.99 2.26 3.60
CA CYS A 129 29.80 1.48 3.25
C CYS A 129 28.59 2.35 2.87
N ASN A 130 28.72 3.68 2.91
CA ASN A 130 27.65 4.65 2.63
C ASN A 130 26.37 4.41 3.46
N LYS A 131 26.53 4.02 4.74
CA LYS A 131 25.42 3.84 5.69
C LYS A 131 25.52 4.86 6.83
N GLN A 132 24.35 5.32 7.28
CA GLN A 132 24.18 6.13 8.48
C GLN A 132 24.22 5.27 9.76
N GLY A 133 24.64 5.88 10.87
CA GLY A 133 24.69 5.27 12.20
C GLY A 133 26.09 4.88 12.69
N HIS A 134 27.14 5.01 11.87
CA HIS A 134 28.54 4.80 12.28
C HIS A 134 29.49 5.57 11.34
N THR A 135 30.71 5.87 11.79
CA THR A 135 31.80 6.43 10.97
C THR A 135 32.65 5.31 10.36
N ARG A 136 33.58 5.66 9.46
CA ARG A 136 34.52 4.69 8.84
C ARG A 136 35.28 3.86 9.89
N GLU A 137 35.67 4.49 11.00
CA GLU A 137 36.43 3.89 12.11
C GLU A 137 35.67 2.79 12.86
N ASN A 138 34.33 2.76 12.74
CA ASN A 138 33.47 1.77 13.39
C ASN A 138 32.72 0.91 12.37
N CYS A 139 33.22 0.83 11.14
CA CYS A 139 32.57 0.08 10.08
C CYS A 139 32.79 -1.43 10.22
N PHE A 140 31.71 -2.18 10.39
CA PHE A 140 31.75 -3.64 10.45
C PHE A 140 32.30 -4.31 9.18
N HIS A 141 32.22 -3.63 8.02
CA HIS A 141 32.88 -4.10 6.79
C HIS A 141 34.41 -3.96 6.82
N ILE A 142 34.95 -3.04 7.63
CA ILE A 142 36.41 -2.84 7.77
C ILE A 142 36.94 -3.63 8.96
N HIS A 143 36.30 -3.51 10.12
CA HIS A 143 36.82 -4.05 11.39
C HIS A 143 36.30 -5.45 11.72
N GLY A 144 35.37 -5.98 10.92
CA GLY A 144 34.69 -7.23 11.22
C GLY A 144 33.73 -7.09 12.40
N PHE A 145 32.93 -8.13 12.63
CA PHE A 145 32.15 -8.23 13.86
C PHE A 145 33.08 -8.72 14.98
N PRO A 146 33.04 -8.11 16.18
CA PRO A 146 33.80 -8.64 17.30
C PRO A 146 33.37 -10.08 17.59
N PRO A 147 34.30 -10.98 17.95
CA PRO A 147 33.95 -12.31 18.40
C PRO A 147 33.07 -12.20 19.67
N ASN A 148 31.96 -12.94 19.68
CA ASN A 148 31.00 -12.98 20.79
C ASN A 148 31.64 -13.42 22.11
#